data_AF-A0AAD4IIZ9-F1
#
_entry.id   AF-A0AAD4IIZ9-F1
#
_cell.length_a   1.000
_cell.length_b   1.000
_cell.length_c   1.000
_cell.angle_alpha   90.00
_cell.angle_beta   90.00
_cell.angle_gamma   90.00
#
_symmetry.space_group_name_H-M   'P 1'
#
loop_
_entity.id
_entity.type
_entity.pdbx_description
1 polymer ?
#
loop_
_entity_poly.entity_id
_entity_poly.type
_entity_poly.pdbx_seq_one_letter_code
_entity_poly.pdbx_strand_id
1 'polypeptide(L)'
;MAVLLTRTDKGGLSVFYMLMLRRMGTQWLIGTEGQGVKEISAIFNITRLHTAAGNVGNWGCGLAICRAYSKVRKIPGGLLQDNLAHLAWIAEETVKHRASAHFTHLDVALQGALEQDLDKMVANTKAAQLIPNNKTTVVALLRLLLPPMKAQVSVTSVHGLRQCMECLGGVGYCENNEGGSLMNIAKVYRDNLLNPIWEGTVSVMAEGIVRVLTDKRLGDGDVFKNIFASLIKDVLDHCSSTFQGELPIVQERLEALNDLVHDAQKEELLYRGRQVLKHFEVIVSSIALMYDAQANPDTVTQEIAARWIRMNALPPQMNERSRGWKVLSSMDKHIFFGTPDVNLEVSAKL
;
A
#
# COMPACT_ATOMS: atom_id res chain seq x y z
N MET A 1 21.03 -19.00 13.33
CA MET A 1 21.56 -17.79 12.65
C MET A 1 20.67 -17.60 11.42
N ALA A 2 19.80 -16.60 11.37
CA ALA A 2 18.96 -16.39 10.18
C ALA A 2 19.73 -15.48 9.21
N VAL A 3 20.64 -16.08 8.46
CA VAL A 3 21.37 -15.39 7.39
C VAL A 3 20.45 -15.38 6.18
N LEU A 4 20.07 -14.21 5.67
CA LEU A 4 19.64 -14.10 4.29
C LEU A 4 20.91 -14.30 3.43
N LEU A 5 21.24 -15.56 3.15
CA LEU A 5 22.44 -15.92 2.40
C LEU A 5 22.24 -15.53 0.95
N THR A 6 22.94 -14.49 0.51
CA THR A 6 23.59 -14.53 -0.80
C THR A 6 25.04 -14.11 -0.60
N ARG A 7 25.94 -15.09 -0.65
CA ARG A 7 27.37 -14.85 -0.86
C ARG A 7 27.64 -15.20 -2.30
N THR A 8 28.32 -14.31 -3.03
CA THR A 8 29.07 -14.73 -4.22
C THR A 8 30.55 -14.55 -3.90
N ASP A 9 31.34 -15.53 -4.30
CA ASP A 9 32.79 -15.59 -4.06
C ASP A 9 33.60 -14.55 -4.86
N LYS A 10 32.95 -13.53 -5.45
CA LYS A 10 33.57 -12.55 -6.36
C LYS A 10 33.06 -11.11 -6.21
N GLY A 11 33.05 -10.58 -4.99
CA GLY A 11 33.35 -9.15 -4.77
C GLY A 11 32.32 -8.09 -5.24
N GLY A 12 31.02 -8.29 -5.02
CA GLY A 12 30.00 -7.23 -5.15
C GLY A 12 29.08 -7.18 -3.94
N LEU A 13 28.94 -6.02 -3.28
CA LEU A 13 28.19 -5.84 -2.04
C LEU A 13 26.70 -5.56 -2.29
N SER A 14 25.83 -6.36 -1.68
CA SER A 14 24.58 -5.93 -1.06
C SER A 14 24.09 -7.08 -0.17
N VAL A 15 24.73 -7.23 1.00
CA VAL A 15 24.36 -8.21 2.02
C VAL A 15 24.00 -7.43 3.27
N PHE A 16 22.71 -7.38 3.62
CA PHE A 16 22.31 -7.00 4.97
C PHE A 16 22.60 -8.19 5.89
N TYR A 17 23.51 -7.99 6.85
CA TYR A 17 23.78 -9.00 7.87
C TYR A 17 22.69 -8.98 8.93
N MET A 18 21.82 -9.99 8.92
CA MET A 18 20.88 -10.21 10.03
C MET A 18 21.52 -11.18 11.03
N LEU A 19 22.01 -10.61 12.13
CA LEU A 19 22.69 -11.36 13.19
C LEU A 19 21.70 -11.74 14.28
N MET A 20 21.76 -13.00 14.74
CA MET A 20 21.19 -13.36 16.03
C MET A 20 22.24 -13.09 17.11
N LEU A 21 22.07 -11.98 17.83
CA LEU A 21 22.96 -11.57 18.90
C LEU A 21 22.49 -12.20 20.22
N ARG A 22 23.42 -12.82 20.97
CA ARG A 22 23.22 -13.08 22.40
C ARG A 22 23.61 -11.82 23.16
N ARG A 23 22.84 -11.48 24.19
CA ARG A 23 23.04 -10.28 25.01
C ARG A 23 24.46 -10.30 25.58
N MET A 24 25.33 -9.44 25.06
CA MET A 24 26.71 -9.29 25.50
C MET A 24 27.06 -7.80 25.52
N GLY A 25 27.54 -7.29 26.65
CA GLY A 25 27.99 -5.90 26.82
C GLY A 25 27.07 -5.01 27.68
N THR A 26 27.57 -3.82 27.98
CA THR A 26 26.90 -2.74 28.70
C THR A 26 25.80 -2.09 27.86
N GLN A 27 24.62 -1.86 28.45
CA GLN A 27 23.47 -1.22 27.83
C GLN A 27 23.17 0.10 28.55
N TRP A 28 22.77 1.13 27.80
CA TRP A 28 22.34 2.41 28.33
C TRP A 28 20.86 2.61 28.10
N LEU A 29 20.13 3.10 29.11
CA LEU A 29 18.71 3.42 28.99
C LEU A 29 18.53 4.68 28.14
N ILE A 30 17.64 4.60 27.15
CA ILE A 30 17.18 5.75 26.36
C ILE A 30 15.69 5.94 26.64
N GLY A 31 15.30 7.17 26.99
CA GLY A 31 13.93 7.50 27.35
C GLY A 31 13.54 7.03 28.76
N THR A 32 12.25 6.80 28.96
CA THR A 32 11.70 6.43 30.28
C THR A 32 11.58 4.91 30.43
N GLU A 33 11.94 4.40 31.61
CA GLU A 33 11.78 2.98 31.93
C GLU A 33 10.32 2.53 31.74
N GLY A 34 10.13 1.36 31.12
CA GLY A 34 8.81 0.82 30.78
C GLY A 34 8.12 1.47 29.56
N GLN A 35 8.70 2.51 28.95
CA GLN A 35 8.11 3.22 27.80
C GLN A 35 8.81 2.91 26.46
N GLY A 36 9.63 1.86 26.37
CA GLY A 36 10.41 1.55 25.17
C GLY A 36 9.61 1.43 23.87
N VAL A 37 8.38 0.88 23.93
CA VAL A 37 7.48 0.80 22.76
C VAL A 37 7.06 2.20 22.27
N LYS A 38 6.83 3.13 23.21
CA LYS A 38 6.49 4.52 22.88
C LYS A 38 7.70 5.22 22.25
N GLU A 39 8.89 5.03 22.80
CA GLU A 39 10.12 5.66 22.28
C GLU A 39 10.46 5.18 20.86
N ILE A 40 10.36 3.87 20.58
CA ILE A 40 10.64 3.33 19.24
C ILE A 40 9.52 3.63 18.23
N SER A 41 8.31 4.01 18.68
CA SER A 41 7.18 4.23 17.77
C SER A 41 7.41 5.34 16.74
N ALA A 42 8.20 6.36 17.09
CA ALA A 42 8.59 7.43 16.18
C ALA A 42 9.47 6.90 15.03
N ILE A 43 10.36 5.94 15.32
CA ILE A 43 11.22 5.30 14.32
C ILE A 43 10.37 4.51 13.32
N PHE A 44 9.31 3.85 13.78
CA PHE A 44 8.41 3.10 12.90
C PHE A 44 7.70 3.97 11.86
N ASN A 45 7.47 5.26 12.12
CA ASN A 45 6.91 6.13 11.09
C ASN A 45 7.88 6.28 9.92
N ILE A 46 9.13 6.58 10.24
CA ILE A 46 10.19 6.79 9.25
C ILE A 46 10.54 5.49 8.53
N THR A 47 10.72 4.37 9.23
CA THR A 47 11.10 3.10 8.58
C THR A 47 10.02 2.56 7.66
N ARG A 48 8.73 2.76 7.99
CA ARG A 48 7.60 2.39 7.11
C ARG A 48 7.51 3.26 5.86
N LEU A 49 7.77 4.58 5.97
CA LEU A 49 7.91 5.47 4.82
C LEU A 49 9.06 5.02 3.91
N HIS A 50 10.22 4.75 4.47
CA HIS A 50 11.37 4.22 3.71
C HIS A 50 11.06 2.89 3.03
N THR A 51 10.32 2.01 3.70
CA THR A 51 9.87 0.73 3.14
C THR A 51 9.01 0.97 1.89
N ALA A 52 7.97 1.81 2.00
CA ALA A 52 7.10 2.15 0.87
C ALA A 52 7.86 2.86 -0.26
N ALA A 53 8.73 3.82 0.06
CA ALA A 53 9.56 4.52 -0.93
C ALA A 53 10.52 3.58 -1.66
N GLY A 54 11.17 2.67 -0.93
CA GLY A 54 12.04 1.64 -1.51
C GLY A 54 11.27 0.70 -2.45
N ASN A 55 10.07 0.26 -2.06
CA ASN A 55 9.19 -0.53 -2.91
C ASN A 55 8.83 0.17 -4.23
N VAL A 56 8.42 1.45 -4.16
CA VAL A 56 8.10 2.25 -5.35
C VAL A 56 9.32 2.47 -6.23
N GLY A 57 10.49 2.70 -5.63
CA GLY A 57 11.76 2.85 -6.35
C GLY A 57 12.18 1.57 -7.07
N ASN A 58 12.16 0.43 -6.38
CA ASN A 58 12.48 -0.88 -6.93
C ASN A 58 11.55 -1.24 -8.09
N TRP A 59 10.24 -1.08 -7.89
CA TRP A 59 9.26 -1.35 -8.94
C TRP A 59 9.40 -0.39 -10.13
N GLY A 60 9.67 0.89 -9.87
CA GLY A 60 9.95 1.89 -10.90
C GLY A 60 11.18 1.54 -11.74
N CYS A 61 12.23 1.01 -11.11
CA CYS A 61 13.40 0.47 -11.80
C CYS A 61 13.03 -0.72 -12.70
N GLY A 62 12.26 -1.69 -12.18
CA GLY A 62 11.75 -2.81 -12.97
C GLY A 62 10.97 -2.36 -14.21
N LEU A 63 10.05 -1.40 -14.06
CA LEU A 63 9.30 -0.83 -15.18
C LEU A 63 10.19 -0.07 -16.17
N ALA A 64 11.23 0.63 -15.71
CA ALA A 64 12.18 1.29 -16.60
C ALA A 64 12.94 0.27 -17.47
N ILE A 65 13.36 -0.84 -16.87
CA ILE A 65 14.00 -1.96 -17.58
C ILE A 65 13.03 -2.58 -18.59
N CYS A 66 11.79 -2.82 -18.20
CA CYS A 66 10.73 -3.31 -19.10
C CYS A 66 10.61 -2.41 -20.34
N ARG A 67 10.49 -1.10 -20.16
CA ARG A 67 10.37 -0.14 -21.28
C ARG A 67 11.60 -0.18 -22.18
N ALA A 68 12.80 -0.24 -21.62
CA ALA A 68 14.03 -0.33 -22.41
C ALA A 68 14.11 -1.66 -23.20
N TYR A 69 13.76 -2.77 -22.55
CA TYR A 69 13.74 -4.09 -23.18
C TYR A 69 12.74 -4.17 -24.34
N SER A 70 11.53 -3.62 -24.16
CA SER A 70 10.50 -3.62 -25.21
C SER A 70 10.91 -2.86 -26.48
N LYS A 71 11.76 -1.83 -26.35
CA LYS A 71 12.28 -1.05 -27.49
C LYS A 71 13.27 -1.83 -28.36
N VAL A 72 13.94 -2.84 -27.80
CA VAL A 72 15.01 -3.58 -28.50
C VAL A 72 14.65 -5.03 -28.80
N ARG A 73 13.66 -5.60 -28.11
CA ARG A 73 13.27 -7.00 -28.26
C ARG A 73 12.45 -7.19 -29.54
N LYS A 74 12.97 -8.01 -30.46
CA LYS A 74 12.23 -8.49 -31.63
C LYS A 74 11.41 -9.73 -31.29
N ILE A 75 10.18 -9.77 -31.80
CA ILE A 75 9.25 -10.89 -31.73
C ILE A 75 8.70 -11.17 -33.14
N PRO A 76 8.04 -12.31 -33.39
CA PRO A 76 7.29 -12.49 -34.63
C PRO A 76 6.30 -11.33 -34.81
N GLY A 77 6.39 -10.63 -35.93
CA GLY A 77 5.53 -9.48 -36.23
C GLY A 77 6.09 -8.10 -35.88
N GLY A 78 7.30 -7.96 -35.31
CA GLY A 78 7.94 -6.65 -35.13
C GLY A 78 8.73 -6.51 -33.83
N LEU A 79 8.76 -5.29 -33.28
CA LEU A 79 9.32 -5.03 -31.96
C LEU A 79 8.25 -5.27 -30.88
N LEU A 80 8.69 -5.66 -29.69
CA LEU A 80 7.80 -5.91 -28.55
C LEU A 80 7.04 -4.64 -28.13
N GLN A 81 7.64 -3.46 -28.30
CA GLN A 81 6.96 -2.18 -28.06
C GLN A 81 5.72 -1.97 -28.94
N ASP A 82 5.61 -2.64 -30.10
CA ASP A 82 4.48 -2.49 -31.02
C ASP A 82 3.41 -3.58 -30.78
N ASN A 83 3.66 -4.51 -29.86
CA ASN A 83 2.70 -5.53 -29.48
C ASN A 83 1.61 -4.94 -28.58
N LEU A 84 0.37 -4.92 -29.09
CA LEU A 84 -0.76 -4.28 -28.42
C LEU A 84 -1.08 -4.91 -27.06
N ALA A 85 -1.02 -6.24 -26.94
CA ALA A 85 -1.31 -6.93 -25.69
C ALA A 85 -0.24 -6.65 -24.63
N HIS A 86 1.03 -6.64 -25.04
CA HIS A 86 2.17 -6.29 -24.18
C HIS A 86 2.05 -4.86 -23.65
N LEU A 87 1.76 -3.90 -24.52
CA LEU A 87 1.57 -2.50 -24.13
C LEU A 87 0.39 -2.33 -23.17
N ALA A 88 -0.75 -2.98 -23.44
CA ALA A 88 -1.92 -2.89 -22.58
C ALA A 88 -1.61 -3.39 -21.15
N TRP A 89 -0.93 -4.54 -21.05
CA TRP A 89 -0.54 -5.14 -19.77
C TRP A 89 0.47 -4.28 -19.00
N ILE A 90 1.56 -3.86 -19.63
CA ILE A 90 2.59 -3.04 -18.94
C ILE A 90 2.08 -1.63 -18.64
N ALA A 91 1.14 -1.09 -19.42
CA ALA A 91 0.45 0.14 -19.09
C ALA A 91 -0.39 -0.02 -17.80
N GLU A 92 -1.11 -1.13 -17.63
CA GLU A 92 -1.86 -1.41 -16.41
C GLU A 92 -0.93 -1.48 -15.18
N GLU A 93 0.22 -2.17 -15.30
CA GLU A 93 1.21 -2.20 -14.22
C GLU A 93 1.82 -0.83 -13.93
N THR A 94 1.98 0.01 -14.95
CA THR A 94 2.43 1.40 -14.78
C THR A 94 1.39 2.24 -14.04
N VAL A 95 0.09 2.02 -14.29
CA VAL A 95 -1.00 2.70 -13.56
C VAL A 95 -0.94 2.34 -12.06
N LYS A 96 -0.80 1.05 -11.73
CA LYS A 96 -0.69 0.60 -10.33
C LYS A 96 0.57 1.15 -9.64
N HIS A 97 1.69 1.25 -10.36
CA HIS A 97 2.93 1.87 -9.85
C HIS A 97 2.73 3.36 -9.55
N ARG A 98 2.09 4.09 -10.48
CA ARG A 98 1.77 5.51 -10.30
C ARG A 98 0.89 5.73 -9.07
N ALA A 99 -0.21 4.97 -8.94
CA ALA A 99 -1.07 5.01 -7.76
C ALA A 99 -0.29 4.83 -6.46
N SER A 100 0.54 3.78 -6.38
CA SER A 100 1.40 3.49 -5.22
C SER A 100 2.43 4.60 -4.94
N ALA A 101 2.99 5.19 -6.00
CA ALA A 101 3.92 6.30 -5.89
C ALA A 101 3.23 7.54 -5.31
N HIS A 102 2.05 7.93 -5.82
CA HIS A 102 1.30 9.08 -5.31
C HIS A 102 0.89 8.89 -3.85
N PHE A 103 0.41 7.69 -3.47
CA PHE A 103 0.08 7.40 -2.08
C PHE A 103 1.33 7.51 -1.18
N THR A 104 2.45 6.92 -1.59
CA THR A 104 3.71 7.02 -0.84
C THR A 104 4.18 8.46 -0.66
N HIS A 105 4.14 9.27 -1.72
CA HIS A 105 4.59 10.66 -1.67
C HIS A 105 3.63 11.58 -0.90
N LEU A 106 2.33 11.27 -0.85
CA LEU A 106 1.39 11.97 0.02
C LEU A 106 1.76 11.76 1.49
N ASP A 107 2.04 10.53 1.92
CA ASP A 107 2.47 10.25 3.30
C ASP A 107 3.84 10.87 3.62
N VAL A 108 4.77 10.91 2.67
CA VAL A 108 6.04 11.66 2.80
C VAL A 108 5.76 13.16 2.98
N ALA A 109 4.83 13.73 2.22
CA ALA A 109 4.44 15.13 2.37
C ALA A 109 3.80 15.41 3.74
N LEU A 110 2.94 14.51 4.24
CA LEU A 110 2.35 14.60 5.58
C LEU A 110 3.41 14.50 6.68
N GLN A 111 4.42 13.63 6.52
CA GLN A 111 5.58 13.57 7.42
C GLN A 111 6.37 14.89 7.39
N GLY A 112 6.59 15.45 6.21
CA GLY A 112 7.22 16.77 6.05
C GLY A 112 6.44 17.88 6.76
N ALA A 113 5.11 17.91 6.59
CA ALA A 113 4.23 18.88 7.25
C ALA A 113 4.17 18.71 8.78
N LEU A 114 4.44 17.50 9.30
CA LEU A 114 4.57 17.24 10.73
C LEU A 114 5.87 17.82 11.30
N GLU A 115 6.99 17.63 10.59
CA GLU A 115 8.33 17.98 11.07
C GLU A 115 8.73 19.43 10.79
N GLN A 116 8.23 20.01 9.71
CA GLN A 116 8.57 21.35 9.25
C GLN A 116 7.48 22.37 9.61
N ASP A 117 7.78 23.64 9.36
CA ASP A 117 6.79 24.71 9.38
C ASP A 117 5.81 24.51 8.21
N LEU A 118 4.52 24.42 8.53
CA LEU A 118 3.47 24.07 7.58
C LEU A 118 3.35 25.11 6.48
N ASP A 119 3.34 26.40 6.82
CA ASP A 119 3.19 27.49 5.85
C ASP A 119 4.33 27.46 4.84
N LYS A 120 5.57 27.24 5.30
CA LYS A 120 6.73 27.08 4.41
C LYS A 120 6.66 25.83 3.55
N MET A 121 6.14 24.73 4.10
CA MET A 121 6.02 23.45 3.38
C MET A 121 5.01 23.56 2.23
N VAL A 122 3.88 24.24 2.44
CA VAL A 122 2.81 24.35 1.44
C VAL A 122 2.93 25.56 0.50
N ALA A 123 3.71 26.59 0.85
CA ALA A 123 3.74 27.90 0.18
C ALA A 123 3.91 27.88 -1.35
N ASN A 124 4.61 26.89 -1.91
CA ASN A 124 4.93 26.83 -3.33
C ASN A 124 4.49 25.52 -4.01
N THR A 125 3.58 24.78 -3.39
CA THR A 125 3.06 23.54 -3.98
C THR A 125 1.61 23.68 -4.39
N LYS A 126 1.29 23.18 -5.58
CA LYS A 126 -0.10 23.04 -6.02
C LYS A 126 -0.87 22.03 -5.16
N ALA A 127 -0.17 21.14 -4.45
CA ALA A 127 -0.76 20.09 -3.61
C ALA A 127 -1.19 20.57 -2.22
N ALA A 128 -1.17 21.88 -1.92
CA ALA A 128 -1.49 22.42 -0.60
C ALA A 128 -2.84 21.95 -0.07
N GLN A 129 -3.85 21.77 -0.93
CA GLN A 129 -5.19 21.33 -0.51
C GLN A 129 -5.25 19.84 -0.09
N LEU A 130 -4.28 19.02 -0.47
CA LEU A 130 -4.18 17.63 -0.01
C LEU A 130 -3.64 17.53 1.42
N ILE A 131 -3.04 18.61 1.93
CA ILE A 131 -2.38 18.64 3.24
C ILE A 131 -3.23 19.51 4.17
N PRO A 132 -3.79 18.95 5.26
CA PRO A 132 -4.59 19.73 6.19
C PRO A 132 -3.80 20.91 6.81
N ASN A 133 -4.46 22.06 6.97
CA ASN A 133 -3.83 23.26 7.53
C ASN A 133 -3.59 23.23 9.06
N ASN A 134 -3.90 22.12 9.72
CA ASN A 134 -3.80 21.97 11.17
C ASN A 134 -2.88 20.80 11.51
N LYS A 135 -1.85 21.07 12.32
CA LYS A 135 -0.84 20.08 12.72
C LYS A 135 -1.45 18.85 13.42
N THR A 136 -2.48 19.03 14.25
CA THR A 136 -3.18 17.91 14.90
C THR A 136 -3.89 17.02 13.88
N THR A 137 -4.51 17.63 12.86
CA THR A 137 -5.14 16.91 11.75
C THR A 137 -4.12 16.18 10.90
N VAL A 138 -2.97 16.80 10.60
CA VAL A 138 -1.85 16.16 9.89
C VAL A 138 -1.35 14.93 10.65
N VAL A 139 -1.14 15.04 11.98
CA VAL A 139 -0.72 13.90 12.81
C VAL A 139 -1.74 12.76 12.76
N ALA A 140 -3.02 13.07 12.90
CA ALA A 140 -4.09 12.07 12.90
C ALA A 140 -4.22 11.39 11.53
N LEU A 141 -4.17 12.17 10.45
CA LEU A 141 -4.23 11.66 9.08
C LEU A 141 -3.01 10.78 8.76
N LEU A 142 -1.80 11.22 9.08
CA LEU A 142 -0.58 10.42 8.86
C LEU A 142 -0.64 9.10 9.64
N ARG A 143 -1.10 9.12 10.89
CA ARG A 143 -1.29 7.89 11.68
C ARG A 143 -2.30 6.93 11.03
N LEU A 144 -3.33 7.47 10.39
CA LEU A 144 -4.37 6.70 9.71
C LEU A 144 -3.87 6.11 8.38
N LEU A 145 -3.09 6.87 7.60
CA LEU A 145 -2.67 6.51 6.24
C LEU A 145 -1.40 5.67 6.16
N LEU A 146 -0.51 5.81 7.15
CA LEU A 146 0.77 5.10 7.14
C LEU A 146 0.62 3.56 7.15
N PRO A 147 -0.27 2.94 7.95
CA PRO A 147 -0.48 1.48 7.90
C PRO A 147 -0.97 0.96 6.54
N PRO A 148 -2.05 1.51 5.91
CA PRO A 148 -2.49 1.05 4.59
C PRO A 148 -1.46 1.33 3.50
N MET A 149 -0.78 2.47 3.52
CA MET A 149 0.31 2.74 2.58
C MET A 149 1.39 1.65 2.66
N LYS A 150 1.96 1.45 3.85
CA LYS A 150 3.03 0.47 4.05
C LYS A 150 2.59 -0.92 3.61
N ALA A 151 1.40 -1.37 4.03
CA ALA A 151 0.91 -2.71 3.74
C ALA A 151 0.69 -2.93 2.24
N GLN A 152 -0.09 -2.06 1.60
CA GLN A 152 -0.56 -2.28 0.24
C GLN A 152 0.56 -2.02 -0.78
N VAL A 153 1.33 -0.93 -0.63
CA VAL A 153 2.47 -0.64 -1.52
C VAL A 153 3.52 -1.75 -1.48
N SER A 154 3.77 -2.34 -0.30
CA SER A 154 4.72 -3.46 -0.17
C SER A 154 4.24 -4.71 -0.91
N VAL A 155 2.96 -5.06 -0.80
CA VAL A 155 2.41 -6.25 -1.48
C VAL A 155 2.33 -6.01 -2.99
N THR A 156 1.78 -4.87 -3.41
CA THR A 156 1.59 -4.53 -4.82
C THR A 156 2.92 -4.42 -5.56
N SER A 157 3.97 -3.85 -4.94
CA SER A 157 5.30 -3.78 -5.57
C SER A 157 5.97 -5.15 -5.77
N VAL A 158 5.78 -6.11 -4.86
CA VAL A 158 6.23 -7.49 -5.07
C VAL A 158 5.56 -8.08 -6.31
N HIS A 159 4.24 -7.96 -6.42
CA HIS A 159 3.51 -8.43 -7.59
C HIS A 159 3.95 -7.70 -8.87
N GLY A 160 4.10 -6.38 -8.82
CA GLY A 160 4.55 -5.57 -9.94
C GLY A 160 5.95 -5.92 -10.42
N LEU A 161 6.89 -6.20 -9.51
CA LEU A 161 8.22 -6.70 -9.86
C LEU A 161 8.18 -8.09 -10.50
N ARG A 162 7.29 -8.98 -10.04
CA ARG A 162 7.04 -10.25 -10.72
C ARG A 162 6.52 -10.04 -12.16
N GLN A 163 5.64 -9.07 -12.38
CA GLN A 163 5.21 -8.71 -13.75
C GLN A 163 6.38 -8.17 -14.59
N CYS A 164 7.28 -7.40 -13.97
CA CYS A 164 8.50 -6.93 -14.64
C CYS A 164 9.45 -8.07 -15.02
N MET A 165 9.57 -9.11 -14.19
CA MET A 165 10.32 -10.32 -14.56
C MET A 165 9.69 -11.01 -15.77
N GLU A 166 8.36 -11.18 -15.76
CA GLU A 166 7.63 -11.81 -16.87
C GLU A 166 7.79 -11.03 -18.18
N CYS A 167 7.82 -9.69 -18.13
CA CYS A 167 8.03 -8.82 -19.29
C CYS A 167 9.34 -9.14 -20.05
N LEU A 168 10.39 -9.54 -19.32
CA LEU A 168 11.68 -9.92 -19.88
C LEU A 168 11.72 -11.39 -20.33
N GLY A 169 10.71 -12.19 -19.99
CA GLY A 169 10.68 -13.63 -20.20
C GLY A 169 11.77 -14.35 -19.39
N GLY A 170 12.40 -15.37 -19.98
CA GLY A 170 13.42 -16.18 -19.28
C GLY A 170 14.59 -15.36 -18.72
N VAL A 171 14.99 -14.28 -19.40
CA VAL A 171 16.07 -13.39 -18.93
C VAL A 171 15.70 -12.69 -17.62
N GLY A 172 14.43 -12.32 -17.45
CA GLY A 172 13.96 -11.70 -16.21
C GLY A 172 13.99 -12.64 -15.00
N TYR A 173 14.01 -13.96 -15.23
CA TYR A 173 14.14 -14.97 -14.20
C TYR A 173 15.61 -15.30 -13.86
N CYS A 174 16.53 -15.03 -14.78
CA CYS A 174 17.96 -15.30 -14.57
C CYS A 174 18.58 -14.31 -13.59
N GLU A 175 19.46 -14.81 -12.72
CA GLU A 175 20.32 -13.99 -11.87
C GLU A 175 21.42 -13.34 -12.74
N ASN A 176 21.11 -12.21 -13.34
CA ASN A 176 22.05 -11.49 -14.19
C ASN A 176 23.05 -10.69 -13.34
N ASN A 177 24.32 -11.06 -13.38
CA ASN A 177 25.40 -10.32 -12.70
C ASN A 177 26.17 -9.40 -13.64
N GLU A 178 25.87 -9.41 -14.94
CA GLU A 178 26.51 -8.54 -15.92
C GLU A 178 26.09 -7.07 -15.71
N GLY A 179 27.04 -6.14 -15.84
CA GLY A 179 26.77 -4.71 -15.69
C GLY A 179 26.50 -4.23 -14.26
N GLY A 180 26.95 -4.96 -13.23
CA GLY A 180 26.87 -4.50 -11.83
C GLY A 180 25.51 -4.72 -11.15
N SER A 181 24.77 -5.77 -11.55
CA SER A 181 23.47 -6.17 -10.98
C SER A 181 22.32 -5.15 -11.11
N LEU A 182 22.55 -4.00 -11.76
CA LEU A 182 21.54 -2.95 -11.95
C LEU A 182 20.32 -3.43 -12.74
N MET A 183 20.51 -4.40 -13.65
CA MET A 183 19.45 -4.98 -14.48
C MET A 183 18.90 -6.29 -13.89
N ASN A 184 19.33 -6.70 -12.69
CA ASN A 184 18.93 -7.97 -12.08
C ASN A 184 17.57 -7.83 -11.38
N ILE A 185 16.49 -7.88 -12.16
CA ILE A 185 15.12 -7.82 -11.62
C ILE A 185 14.85 -9.01 -10.69
N ALA A 186 15.41 -10.19 -10.93
CA ALA A 186 15.25 -11.35 -10.05
C ALA A 186 15.78 -11.08 -8.63
N LYS A 187 16.97 -10.45 -8.51
CA LYS A 187 17.50 -9.98 -7.22
C LYS A 187 16.59 -8.92 -6.59
N VAL A 188 16.20 -7.89 -7.36
CA VAL A 188 15.34 -6.82 -6.84
C VAL A 188 14.01 -7.38 -6.33
N TYR A 189 13.40 -8.31 -7.07
CA TYR A 189 12.19 -9.02 -6.65
C TYR A 189 12.40 -9.75 -5.31
N ARG A 190 13.48 -10.55 -5.19
CA ARG A 190 13.81 -11.28 -3.96
C ARG A 190 14.04 -10.34 -2.77
N ASP A 191 14.75 -9.23 -2.98
CA ASP A 191 15.00 -8.24 -1.93
C ASP A 191 13.67 -7.58 -1.49
N ASN A 192 12.77 -7.31 -2.45
CA ASN A 192 11.47 -6.70 -2.20
C ASN A 192 10.48 -7.61 -1.45
N LEU A 193 10.67 -8.94 -1.48
CA LEU A 193 9.85 -9.90 -0.73
C LEU A 193 9.89 -9.69 0.79
N LEU A 194 10.93 -9.03 1.30
CA LEU A 194 11.04 -8.71 2.72
C LEU A 194 10.04 -7.63 3.16
N ASN A 195 9.70 -6.68 2.30
CA ASN A 195 8.99 -5.45 2.67
C ASN A 195 7.55 -5.67 3.18
N PRO A 196 6.78 -6.65 2.66
CA PRO A 196 5.49 -7.03 3.26
C PRO A 196 5.60 -7.64 4.66
N ILE A 197 6.79 -8.08 5.08
CA ILE A 197 7.05 -8.83 6.32
C ILE A 197 7.70 -7.93 7.39
N TRP A 198 8.79 -7.25 7.02
CA TRP A 198 9.54 -6.34 7.90
C TRP A 198 8.71 -5.12 8.31
N GLU A 199 9.01 -4.51 9.46
CA GLU A 199 8.27 -3.36 10.04
C GLU A 199 6.76 -3.55 10.20
N GLY A 200 6.35 -4.81 10.34
CA GLY A 200 5.00 -5.27 10.61
C GLY A 200 4.31 -5.83 9.37
N THR A 201 3.77 -7.04 9.51
CA THR A 201 3.04 -7.71 8.43
C THR A 201 1.76 -6.96 8.06
N VAL A 202 1.13 -7.33 6.94
CA VAL A 202 -0.16 -6.76 6.52
C VAL A 202 -1.23 -6.87 7.62
N SER A 203 -1.27 -7.97 8.38
CA SER A 203 -2.20 -8.12 9.50
C SER A 203 -1.86 -7.18 10.67
N VAL A 204 -0.58 -6.97 10.97
CA VAL A 204 -0.15 -6.00 11.99
C VAL A 204 -0.46 -4.56 11.55
N MET A 205 -0.37 -4.24 10.25
CA MET A 205 -0.82 -2.95 9.73
C MET A 205 -2.34 -2.80 9.81
N ALA A 206 -3.09 -3.90 9.62
CA ALA A 206 -4.54 -3.92 9.79
C ALA A 206 -4.92 -3.63 11.24
N GLU A 207 -4.25 -4.24 12.22
CA GLU A 207 -4.41 -3.85 13.64
C GLU A 207 -4.03 -2.39 13.88
N GLY A 208 -2.97 -1.91 13.21
CA GLY A 208 -2.52 -0.54 13.26
C GLY A 208 -3.59 0.47 12.86
N ILE A 209 -4.26 0.25 11.72
CA ILE A 209 -5.34 1.14 11.26
C ILE A 209 -6.58 1.04 12.15
N VAL A 210 -6.95 -0.16 12.61
CA VAL A 210 -8.09 -0.34 13.53
C VAL A 210 -7.86 0.37 14.85
N ARG A 211 -6.63 0.34 15.38
CA ARG A 211 -6.27 1.11 16.58
C ARG A 211 -6.49 2.61 16.38
N VAL A 212 -6.22 3.15 15.19
CA VAL A 212 -6.43 4.58 14.90
C VAL A 212 -7.92 4.88 14.73
N LEU A 213 -8.66 4.06 13.99
CA LEU A 213 -10.10 4.23 13.77
C LEU A 213 -10.91 4.16 15.08
N THR A 214 -10.46 3.37 16.06
CA THR A 214 -11.12 3.23 17.36
C THR A 214 -10.64 4.23 18.42
N ASP A 215 -9.63 5.05 18.13
CA ASP A 215 -9.07 6.00 19.09
C ASP A 215 -9.93 7.27 19.19
N LYS A 216 -10.74 7.37 20.25
CA LYS A 216 -11.64 8.50 20.51
C LYS A 216 -10.93 9.83 20.81
N ARG A 217 -9.60 9.83 20.96
CA ARG A 217 -8.81 11.06 21.14
C ARG A 217 -8.46 11.74 19.81
N LEU A 218 -8.69 11.07 18.67
CA LEU A 218 -8.36 11.57 17.34
C LEU A 218 -9.62 12.06 16.62
N GLY A 219 -9.48 13.14 15.85
CA GLY A 219 -10.56 13.68 15.00
C GLY A 219 -11.85 13.95 15.75
N ASP A 220 -11.76 14.54 16.95
CA ASP A 220 -12.92 14.88 17.79
C ASP A 220 -13.87 13.69 18.05
N GLY A 221 -13.30 12.48 18.21
CA GLY A 221 -14.03 11.25 18.51
C GLY A 221 -14.29 10.33 17.31
N ASP A 222 -14.07 10.83 16.09
CA ASP A 222 -14.22 10.07 14.84
C ASP A 222 -13.24 10.56 13.76
N VAL A 223 -12.02 10.01 13.77
CA VAL A 223 -10.98 10.31 12.77
C VAL A 223 -11.41 9.96 11.34
N PHE A 224 -12.28 8.97 11.16
CA PHE A 224 -12.73 8.59 9.83
C PHE A 224 -13.66 9.65 9.26
N LYS A 225 -14.72 10.01 9.98
CA LYS A 225 -15.72 10.97 9.49
C LYS A 225 -15.18 12.39 9.43
N ASN A 226 -14.55 12.85 10.52
CA ASN A 226 -14.22 14.26 10.72
C ASN A 226 -12.93 14.68 10.03
N ILE A 227 -12.04 13.74 9.71
CA ILE A 227 -10.76 14.04 9.03
C ILE A 227 -10.72 13.38 7.67
N PHE A 228 -10.76 12.05 7.60
CA PHE A 228 -10.54 11.33 6.34
C PHE A 228 -11.66 11.60 5.34
N ALA A 229 -12.92 11.26 5.67
CA ALA A 229 -14.06 11.40 4.76
C ALA A 229 -14.32 12.85 4.35
N SER A 230 -14.09 13.81 5.26
CA SER A 230 -14.16 15.24 4.93
C SER A 230 -13.14 15.62 3.87
N LEU A 231 -11.86 15.27 4.08
CA LEU A 231 -10.79 15.54 3.11
C LEU A 231 -11.08 14.91 1.75
N ILE A 232 -11.53 13.65 1.73
CA ILE A 232 -11.87 12.97 0.48
C ILE A 232 -12.97 13.74 -0.27
N LYS A 233 -14.04 14.16 0.43
CA LYS A 233 -15.14 14.92 -0.19
C LYS A 233 -14.66 16.26 -0.75
N ASP A 234 -13.86 17.01 0.01
CA ASP A 234 -13.33 18.30 -0.44
C ASP A 234 -12.51 18.15 -1.73
N VAL A 235 -11.69 17.09 -1.82
CA VAL A 235 -10.88 16.82 -3.03
C VAL A 235 -11.75 16.36 -4.20
N LEU A 236 -12.77 15.54 -3.95
CA LEU A 236 -13.71 15.10 -4.99
C LEU A 236 -14.50 16.30 -5.56
N ASP A 237 -14.96 17.22 -4.72
CA ASP A 237 -15.65 18.43 -5.14
C ASP A 237 -14.73 19.31 -6.01
N HIS A 238 -13.46 19.43 -5.62
CA HIS A 238 -12.45 20.12 -6.43
C HIS A 238 -12.27 19.46 -7.81
N CYS A 239 -12.21 18.13 -7.86
CA CYS A 239 -11.94 17.38 -9.09
C CYS A 239 -13.17 17.13 -9.98
N SER A 240 -14.33 17.66 -9.60
CA SER A 240 -15.63 17.34 -10.20
C SER A 240 -15.79 17.72 -11.66
N SER A 241 -15.12 18.79 -12.10
CA SER A 241 -15.17 19.24 -13.49
C SER A 241 -14.46 18.27 -14.46
N THR A 242 -13.40 17.60 -14.01
CA THR A 242 -12.53 16.76 -14.85
C THR A 242 -12.97 15.29 -14.87
N PHE A 243 -13.45 14.76 -13.74
CA PHE A 243 -13.64 13.31 -13.51
C PHE A 243 -15.09 12.91 -13.25
N GLN A 244 -16.03 13.42 -14.05
CA GLN A 244 -17.47 13.22 -13.84
C GLN A 244 -17.90 11.73 -13.82
N GLY A 245 -17.28 10.88 -14.65
CA GLY A 245 -17.60 9.45 -14.72
C GLY A 245 -16.99 8.62 -13.60
N GLU A 246 -15.87 9.07 -13.04
CA GLU A 246 -15.09 8.37 -12.04
C GLU A 246 -15.50 8.74 -10.60
N LEU A 247 -16.02 9.96 -10.41
CA LEU A 247 -16.48 10.46 -9.12
C LEU A 247 -17.43 9.49 -8.38
N PRO A 248 -18.50 8.96 -9.01
CA PRO A 248 -19.42 8.05 -8.34
C PRO A 248 -18.75 6.77 -7.86
N ILE A 249 -17.73 6.29 -8.57
CA ILE A 249 -17.00 5.06 -8.22
C ILE A 249 -16.18 5.28 -6.94
N VAL A 250 -15.54 6.44 -6.80
CA VAL A 250 -14.78 6.78 -5.59
C VAL A 250 -15.73 7.04 -4.41
N GLN A 251 -16.87 7.69 -4.66
CA GLN A 251 -17.91 7.91 -3.65
C GLN A 251 -18.50 6.60 -3.14
N GLU A 252 -18.88 5.68 -4.04
CA GLU A 252 -19.37 4.33 -3.68
C GLU A 252 -18.32 3.58 -2.83
N ARG A 253 -17.04 3.69 -3.18
CA ARG A 253 -15.95 3.07 -2.43
C ARG A 253 -15.80 3.66 -1.03
N LEU A 254 -15.99 4.98 -0.88
CA LEU A 254 -15.97 5.69 0.40
C LEU A 254 -17.18 5.31 1.26
N GLU A 255 -18.36 5.20 0.67
CA GLU A 255 -19.59 4.74 1.34
C GLU A 255 -19.45 3.29 1.81
N ALA A 256 -18.93 2.40 0.97
CA ALA A 256 -18.64 1.02 1.37
C ALA A 256 -17.64 0.95 2.52
N LEU A 257 -16.62 1.81 2.56
CA LEU A 257 -15.70 1.90 3.69
C LEU A 257 -16.39 2.46 4.93
N ASN A 258 -17.24 3.48 4.78
CA ASN A 258 -18.05 4.00 5.88
C ASN A 258 -18.93 2.91 6.49
N ASP A 259 -19.63 2.13 5.67
CA ASP A 259 -20.45 1.00 6.14
C ASP A 259 -19.66 -0.08 6.88
N LEU A 260 -18.39 -0.28 6.52
CA LEU A 260 -17.50 -1.23 7.20
C LEU A 260 -17.02 -0.72 8.56
N VAL A 261 -16.90 0.60 8.71
CA VAL A 261 -16.28 1.23 9.89
C VAL A 261 -17.32 1.77 10.88
N HIS A 262 -18.47 2.22 10.36
CA HIS A 262 -19.54 2.81 11.14
C HIS A 262 -20.15 1.79 12.10
N ASP A 263 -20.16 2.13 13.39
CA ASP A 263 -20.68 1.32 14.50
C ASP A 263 -20.12 -0.13 14.59
N ALA A 264 -19.03 -0.42 13.89
CA ALA A 264 -18.40 -1.72 13.90
C ALA A 264 -17.68 -1.97 15.23
N GLN A 265 -17.87 -3.17 15.79
CA GLN A 265 -17.10 -3.59 16.95
C GLN A 265 -15.62 -3.74 16.59
N LYS A 266 -14.72 -3.51 17.56
CA LYS A 266 -13.28 -3.62 17.34
C LYS A 266 -12.89 -4.99 16.77
N GLU A 267 -13.52 -6.07 17.24
CA GLU A 267 -13.28 -7.43 16.79
C GLU A 267 -13.71 -7.64 15.32
N GLU A 268 -14.81 -7.03 14.90
CA GLU A 268 -15.27 -7.06 13.51
C GLU A 268 -14.30 -6.30 12.61
N LEU A 269 -13.84 -5.13 13.05
CA LEU A 269 -12.84 -4.34 12.34
C LEU A 269 -11.52 -5.10 12.19
N LEU A 270 -11.10 -5.84 13.21
CA LEU A 270 -9.91 -6.69 13.15
C LEU A 270 -10.09 -7.84 12.14
N TYR A 271 -11.26 -8.49 12.16
CA TYR A 271 -11.61 -9.53 11.18
C TYR A 271 -11.54 -9.00 9.74
N ARG A 272 -12.13 -7.81 9.49
CA ARG A 272 -12.15 -7.16 8.17
C ARG A 272 -10.94 -6.28 7.88
N GLY A 273 -9.93 -6.26 8.75
CA GLY A 273 -8.90 -5.22 8.72
C GLY A 273 -8.12 -5.15 7.40
N ARG A 274 -7.90 -6.29 6.74
CA ARG A 274 -7.26 -6.32 5.40
C ARG A 274 -8.12 -5.68 4.32
N GLN A 275 -9.44 -5.87 4.37
CA GLN A 275 -10.40 -5.21 3.48
C GLN A 275 -10.36 -3.70 3.70
N VAL A 276 -10.37 -3.26 4.97
CA VAL A 276 -10.25 -1.84 5.35
C VAL A 276 -8.98 -1.23 4.73
N LEU A 277 -7.81 -1.87 4.88
CA LEU A 277 -6.57 -1.38 4.27
C LEU A 277 -6.70 -1.19 2.75
N LYS A 278 -7.40 -2.10 2.05
CA LYS A 278 -7.58 -2.04 0.60
C LYS A 278 -8.48 -0.88 0.18
N HIS A 279 -9.54 -0.57 0.93
CA HIS A 279 -10.36 0.61 0.65
C HIS A 279 -9.54 1.90 0.79
N PHE A 280 -8.73 2.02 1.85
CA PHE A 280 -7.87 3.18 2.04
C PHE A 280 -6.87 3.36 0.89
N GLU A 281 -6.19 2.31 0.44
CA GLU A 281 -5.27 2.41 -0.71
C GLU A 281 -5.98 2.90 -1.97
N VAL A 282 -7.13 2.31 -2.31
CA VAL A 282 -7.86 2.69 -3.52
C VAL A 282 -8.29 4.14 -3.45
N ILE A 283 -8.95 4.55 -2.35
CA ILE A 283 -9.48 5.92 -2.20
C ILE A 283 -8.35 6.95 -2.20
N VAL A 284 -7.30 6.74 -1.41
CA VAL A 284 -6.18 7.70 -1.29
C VAL A 284 -5.40 7.81 -2.59
N SER A 285 -5.14 6.69 -3.26
CA SER A 285 -4.45 6.73 -4.55
C SER A 285 -5.31 7.41 -5.62
N SER A 286 -6.64 7.19 -5.61
CA SER A 286 -7.57 7.86 -6.53
C SER A 286 -7.55 9.37 -6.35
N ILE A 287 -7.70 9.88 -5.11
CA ILE A 287 -7.71 11.34 -4.89
C ILE A 287 -6.37 11.98 -5.23
N ALA A 288 -5.25 11.31 -4.93
CA ALA A 288 -3.93 11.85 -5.23
C ALA A 288 -3.65 11.90 -6.74
N LEU A 289 -4.09 10.88 -7.50
CA LEU A 289 -3.99 10.87 -8.95
C LEU A 289 -4.92 11.89 -9.62
N MET A 290 -6.17 11.98 -9.17
CA MET A 290 -7.13 12.97 -9.68
C MET A 290 -6.62 14.39 -9.44
N TYR A 291 -6.10 14.66 -8.24
CA TYR A 291 -5.56 15.97 -7.90
C TYR A 291 -4.34 16.33 -8.74
N ASP A 292 -3.40 15.39 -8.95
CA ASP A 292 -2.23 15.64 -9.81
C ASP A 292 -2.66 15.91 -11.26
N ALA A 293 -3.58 15.10 -11.81
CA ALA A 293 -4.12 15.28 -13.15
C ALA A 293 -4.84 16.62 -13.35
N GLN A 294 -5.44 17.17 -12.28
CA GLN A 294 -6.08 18.49 -12.33
C GLN A 294 -5.08 19.63 -12.13
N ALA A 295 -4.12 19.47 -11.22
CA ALA A 295 -3.08 20.47 -10.96
C ALA A 295 -2.12 20.63 -12.16
N ASN A 296 -1.89 19.55 -12.90
CA ASN A 296 -1.07 19.50 -14.10
C ASN A 296 -1.82 18.75 -15.22
N PRO A 297 -2.72 19.44 -15.95
CA PRO A 297 -3.54 18.82 -16.98
C PRO A 297 -2.69 18.17 -18.08
N ASP A 298 -2.72 16.85 -18.12
CA ASP A 298 -2.11 16.01 -19.15
C ASP A 298 -3.05 14.84 -19.44
N THR A 299 -3.22 14.52 -20.72
CA THR A 299 -4.16 13.47 -21.15
C THR A 299 -3.77 12.10 -20.64
N VAL A 300 -2.47 11.82 -20.52
CA VAL A 300 -1.97 10.54 -19.99
C VAL A 300 -2.20 10.47 -18.49
N THR A 301 -1.92 11.54 -17.74
CA THR A 301 -2.18 11.59 -16.29
C THR A 301 -3.67 11.44 -15.96
N GLN A 302 -4.56 12.08 -16.73
CA GLN A 302 -6.01 11.90 -16.59
C GLN A 302 -6.45 10.45 -16.87
N GLU A 303 -5.92 9.84 -17.93
CA GLU A 303 -6.23 8.45 -18.26
C GLU A 303 -5.67 7.47 -17.21
N ILE A 304 -4.50 7.75 -16.63
CA ILE A 304 -3.94 6.96 -15.51
C ILE A 304 -4.88 7.00 -14.31
N ALA A 305 -5.35 8.18 -13.93
CA ALA A 305 -6.31 8.35 -12.83
C ALA A 305 -7.62 7.59 -13.12
N ALA A 306 -8.19 7.77 -14.31
CA ALA A 306 -9.44 7.11 -14.70
C ALA A 306 -9.31 5.58 -14.72
N ARG A 307 -8.21 5.05 -15.27
CA ARG A 307 -7.96 3.59 -15.29
C ARG A 307 -7.80 3.02 -13.90
N TRP A 308 -7.05 3.68 -13.01
CA TRP A 308 -6.89 3.25 -11.63
C TRP A 308 -8.25 3.14 -10.92
N ILE A 309 -9.12 4.13 -11.10
CA ILE A 309 -10.44 4.16 -10.47
C ILE A 309 -11.31 3.03 -11.04
N ARG A 310 -11.41 2.92 -12.37
CA ARG A 310 -12.26 1.92 -13.04
C ARG A 310 -11.81 0.48 -12.74
N MET A 311 -10.51 0.19 -12.72
CA MET A 311 -10.01 -1.16 -12.41
C MET A 311 -10.23 -1.56 -10.95
N ASN A 312 -10.46 -0.60 -10.06
CA ASN A 312 -10.77 -0.82 -8.66
C ASN A 312 -12.24 -0.49 -8.35
N ALA A 313 -13.14 -0.46 -9.33
CA ALA A 313 -14.57 -0.37 -9.06
C ALA A 313 -15.03 -1.56 -8.21
N LEU A 314 -16.00 -1.34 -7.33
CA LEU A 314 -16.55 -2.43 -6.54
C LEU A 314 -17.35 -3.37 -7.46
N PRO A 315 -17.28 -4.70 -7.25
CA PRO A 315 -18.17 -5.60 -7.96
C PRO A 315 -19.63 -5.30 -7.56
N PRO A 316 -20.62 -5.65 -8.42
CA PRO A 316 -22.03 -5.55 -8.05
C PRO A 316 -22.26 -6.26 -6.71
N GLN A 317 -22.92 -5.60 -5.77
CA GLN A 317 -23.13 -6.11 -4.42
C GLN A 317 -23.77 -7.51 -4.45
N MET A 318 -22.98 -8.56 -4.21
CA MET A 318 -23.51 -9.85 -3.80
C MET A 318 -23.76 -9.80 -2.29
N ASN A 319 -24.90 -10.34 -1.84
CA ASN A 319 -25.41 -10.31 -0.45
C ASN A 319 -24.52 -11.09 0.56
N GLU A 320 -23.23 -10.80 0.65
CA GLU A 320 -22.33 -11.35 1.68
C GLU A 320 -22.64 -10.79 3.08
N ARG A 321 -23.32 -9.63 3.16
CA ARG A 321 -23.80 -9.05 4.43
C ARG A 321 -24.80 -9.94 5.19
N SER A 322 -25.35 -10.98 4.56
CA SER A 322 -26.34 -11.85 5.20
C SER A 322 -25.76 -12.77 6.29
N ARG A 323 -24.43 -13.01 6.28
CA ARG A 323 -23.77 -13.86 7.28
C ARG A 323 -22.94 -13.02 8.25
N GLY A 324 -23.27 -13.05 9.53
CA GLY A 324 -22.53 -12.34 10.56
C GLY A 324 -21.06 -12.78 10.65
N TRP A 325 -20.15 -11.84 10.90
CA TRP A 325 -18.69 -12.06 10.85
C TRP A 325 -18.20 -13.18 11.79
N LYS A 326 -18.91 -13.42 12.92
CA LYS A 326 -18.59 -14.53 13.84
C LYS A 326 -18.80 -15.90 13.21
N VAL A 327 -19.87 -16.04 12.41
CA VAL A 327 -20.17 -17.29 11.68
C VAL A 327 -19.12 -17.51 10.60
N LEU A 328 -18.78 -16.45 9.86
CA LEU A 328 -17.72 -16.50 8.85
C LEU A 328 -16.37 -16.85 9.47
N SER A 329 -15.97 -16.18 10.56
CA SER A 329 -14.71 -16.47 11.26
C SER A 329 -14.65 -17.90 11.82
N SER A 330 -15.77 -18.45 12.30
CA SER A 330 -15.83 -19.86 12.70
C SER A 330 -15.61 -20.76 11.49
N MET A 331 -16.28 -20.49 10.37
CA MET A 331 -16.12 -21.24 9.13
C MET A 331 -14.69 -21.14 8.59
N ASP A 332 -14.05 -19.97 8.64
CA ASP A 332 -12.67 -19.75 8.24
C ASP A 332 -11.70 -20.64 9.04
N LYS A 333 -11.99 -20.84 10.33
CA LYS A 333 -11.25 -21.79 11.19
C LYS A 333 -11.40 -23.22 10.67
N HIS A 334 -12.61 -23.64 10.32
CA HIS A 334 -12.85 -24.98 9.74
C HIS A 334 -12.15 -25.15 8.40
N ILE A 335 -12.19 -24.13 7.53
CA ILE A 335 -11.50 -24.14 6.24
C ILE A 335 -9.98 -24.27 6.43
N PHE A 336 -9.39 -23.50 7.35
CA PHE A 336 -7.94 -23.48 7.53
C PHE A 336 -7.40 -24.73 8.23
N PHE A 337 -8.09 -25.23 9.27
CA PHE A 337 -7.63 -26.39 10.05
C PHE A 337 -8.19 -27.72 9.55
N GLY A 338 -9.16 -27.72 8.63
CA GLY A 338 -9.79 -28.94 8.11
C GLY A 338 -10.55 -29.74 9.17
N THR A 339 -10.97 -29.13 10.28
CA THR A 339 -11.68 -29.85 11.35
C THR A 339 -13.12 -30.15 10.93
N PRO A 340 -13.56 -31.42 10.92
CA PRO A 340 -14.94 -31.77 10.62
C PRO A 340 -15.91 -31.18 11.66
N ASP A 341 -17.12 -30.86 11.23
CA ASP A 341 -18.19 -30.35 12.11
C ASP A 341 -18.55 -31.41 13.16
N VAL A 342 -18.14 -31.21 14.41
CA VAL A 342 -18.50 -32.09 15.52
C VAL A 342 -19.98 -31.89 15.95
N ASN A 343 -20.71 -30.95 15.34
CA ASN A 343 -22.05 -30.52 15.79
C ASN A 343 -23.18 -30.60 14.74
N LEU A 344 -23.05 -31.40 13.69
CA LEU A 344 -24.19 -31.73 12.80
C LEU A 344 -24.90 -33.05 13.16
N GLU A 345 -24.50 -33.75 14.23
CA GLU A 345 -25.18 -34.96 14.73
C GLU A 345 -25.93 -34.71 16.06
N VAL A 346 -26.84 -33.73 16.13
CA VAL A 346 -27.93 -33.77 17.13
C VAL A 346 -29.21 -33.20 16.53
N SER A 347 -29.96 -34.03 15.81
CA SER A 347 -31.43 -34.13 15.91
C SER A 347 -31.97 -35.03 14.79
N ALA A 348 -31.65 -36.32 14.87
CA ALA A 348 -32.36 -37.35 14.11
C ALA A 348 -32.44 -38.63 14.96
N LYS A 349 -33.20 -38.56 16.06
CA LYS A 349 -33.84 -39.74 16.67
C LYS A 349 -35.23 -39.34 17.17
N LEU A 350 -36.23 -39.86 16.46
CA LEU A 350 -37.54 -40.25 17.01
C LEU A 350 -37.34 -41.35 18.06
#